data_AF-A0A9W8KVN0-F1
#
_entry.id   AF-A0A9W8KVN0-F1
#
_cell.length_a   1.000
_cell.length_b   1.000
_cell.length_c   1.000
_cell.angle_alpha   90.00
_cell.angle_beta   90.00
_cell.angle_gamma   90.00
#
_symmetry.space_group_name_H-M   'P 1'
#
loop_
_entity.id
_entity.type
_entity.pdbx_description
1 polymer ?
#
loop_
_entity_poly.entity_id
_entity_poly.type
_entity_poly.pdbx_seq_one_letter_code
_entity_poly.pdbx_strand_id
1 'polypeptide(L)'
;MVSTAQDTAISTPKGPNPNKAVFGGKNALGKNHQQSILNVLRMACADALKQPDFVLRLQEIKRRFYERDFDGIFLESANLPVYTAQYVPRRALCYYEVFTSPEMQKILHSHPQIYCLGAGSGSELVGISAACCNALSGPDMHIKANPIIVHSQDYTNWEPILDSLASAIRYKWNLSNEHIEYKFSIGDLLHISSDIEQQISSADLVTAMFVFNELFADKANAMNFVKTIVKFLRPGAHFLLVDSAGSFSRIKVGNKNYMSYMFFDSLTQVFEPIVSDNFRWFRHAAGLDYPLSIENMRYFIRLYRRK
;
A
#
# COMPACT_ATOMS: atom_id res chain seq x y z
N MET A 1 7.55 35.98 -53.64
CA MET A 1 8.07 35.84 -52.27
C MET A 1 7.23 34.79 -51.58
N VAL A 2 7.78 33.58 -51.44
CA VAL A 2 7.06 32.39 -50.94
C VAL A 2 7.31 32.30 -49.44
N SER A 3 6.23 32.35 -48.66
CA SER A 3 6.21 32.14 -47.21
C SER A 3 6.53 30.68 -46.91
N THR A 4 7.56 30.42 -46.09
CA THR A 4 7.85 29.10 -45.54
C THR A 4 7.63 29.16 -44.03
N ALA A 5 6.58 28.48 -43.57
CA ALA A 5 6.35 28.22 -42.16
C ALA A 5 7.39 27.22 -41.66
N GLN A 6 8.08 27.55 -40.56
CA GLN A 6 8.93 26.62 -39.84
C GLN A 6 8.04 25.76 -38.93
N ASP A 7 7.81 24.52 -39.33
CA ASP A 7 7.28 23.48 -38.45
C ASP A 7 8.31 23.17 -37.35
N THR A 8 8.07 23.66 -36.14
CA THR A 8 8.75 23.19 -34.93
C THR A 8 8.20 21.82 -34.56
N ALA A 9 8.90 20.77 -34.99
CA ALA A 9 8.62 19.39 -34.58
C ALA A 9 8.80 19.26 -33.05
N ILE A 10 7.69 19.01 -32.36
CA ILE A 10 7.66 18.62 -30.94
C ILE A 10 8.35 17.26 -30.83
N SER A 11 9.50 17.22 -30.14
CA SER A 11 10.19 15.96 -29.86
C SER A 11 9.33 15.12 -28.92
N THR A 12 8.79 14.02 -29.43
CA THR A 12 8.18 12.96 -28.62
C THR A 12 9.22 12.36 -27.67
N PRO A 13 8.84 11.93 -26.46
CA PRO A 13 9.76 11.25 -25.56
C PRO A 13 10.24 9.96 -26.24
N LYS A 14 11.56 9.81 -26.39
CA LYS A 14 12.17 8.57 -26.88
C LYS A 14 11.67 7.40 -26.01
N GLY A 15 11.13 6.37 -26.67
CA GLY A 15 10.72 5.12 -26.03
C GLY A 15 11.85 4.46 -25.23
N PRO A 16 11.52 3.43 -24.43
CA PRO A 16 12.46 2.83 -23.49
C PRO A 16 13.73 2.31 -24.18
N ASN A 17 14.87 2.61 -23.55
CA ASN A 17 16.22 2.23 -23.99
C ASN A 17 16.36 0.68 -24.08
N PRO A 18 16.84 0.09 -25.19
CA PRO A 18 16.80 -1.35 -25.43
C PRO A 18 17.76 -2.22 -24.59
N ASN A 19 18.59 -1.62 -23.74
CA ASN A 19 19.19 -2.37 -22.63
C ASN A 19 18.15 -2.51 -21.52
N LYS A 20 17.25 -3.50 -21.64
CA LYS A 20 16.50 -4.01 -20.49
C LYS A 20 17.57 -4.42 -19.47
N ALA A 21 17.77 -3.61 -18.44
CA ALA A 21 18.49 -4.10 -17.27
C ALA A 21 17.80 -5.41 -16.87
N VAL A 22 18.55 -6.39 -16.38
CA VAL A 22 17.95 -7.60 -15.83
C VAL A 22 17.55 -7.27 -14.40
N PHE A 23 16.38 -7.75 -13.96
CA PHE A 23 15.95 -7.56 -12.58
C PHE A 23 17.02 -8.12 -11.65
N GLY A 24 17.57 -7.27 -10.77
CA GLY A 24 18.72 -7.60 -9.94
C GLY A 24 18.40 -8.35 -8.65
N GLY A 25 17.15 -8.79 -8.45
CA GLY A 25 16.70 -9.32 -7.17
C GLY A 25 16.91 -8.31 -6.04
N LYS A 26 17.46 -8.77 -4.93
CA LYS A 26 17.75 -7.99 -3.72
C LYS A 26 18.70 -6.83 -4.01
N ASN A 27 19.55 -6.97 -5.01
CA ASN A 27 20.49 -5.92 -5.40
C ASN A 27 19.78 -4.74 -6.08
N ALA A 28 18.54 -4.90 -6.56
CA ALA A 28 17.76 -3.82 -7.16
C ALA A 28 17.49 -2.66 -6.18
N LEU A 29 17.45 -2.95 -4.86
CA LEU A 29 17.30 -1.93 -3.83
C LEU A 29 18.61 -1.21 -3.47
N GLY A 30 19.77 -1.70 -3.93
CA GLY A 30 21.08 -1.19 -3.55
C GLY A 30 21.40 -1.43 -2.07
N LYS A 31 22.38 -0.70 -1.52
CA LYS A 31 22.85 -0.90 -0.13
C LYS A 31 21.92 -0.32 0.95
N ASN A 32 21.16 0.73 0.61
CA ASN A 32 20.24 1.40 1.54
C ASN A 32 18.82 1.28 1.01
N HIS A 33 18.12 0.23 1.47
CA HIS A 33 16.77 -0.10 0.99
C HIS A 33 15.76 1.01 1.31
N GLN A 34 15.85 1.63 2.49
CA GLN A 34 14.95 2.72 2.88
C GLN A 34 15.13 3.94 1.97
N GLN A 35 16.38 4.32 1.68
CA GLN A 35 16.64 5.40 0.72
C GLN A 35 16.16 5.05 -0.70
N SER A 36 16.29 3.78 -1.10
CA SER A 36 15.80 3.31 -2.41
C SER A 36 14.28 3.47 -2.54
N ILE A 37 13.53 3.13 -1.50
CA ILE A 37 12.08 3.36 -1.41
C ILE A 37 11.75 4.86 -1.51
N LEU A 38 12.47 5.71 -0.77
CA LEU A 38 12.28 7.17 -0.84
C LEU A 38 12.62 7.74 -2.22
N ASN A 39 13.57 7.14 -2.94
CA ASN A 39 13.92 7.56 -4.30
C ASN A 39 12.81 7.24 -5.31
N VAL A 40 12.09 6.12 -5.14
CA VAL A 40 10.88 5.81 -5.93
C VAL A 40 9.80 6.86 -5.66
N LEU A 41 9.53 7.15 -4.39
CA LEU A 41 8.52 8.13 -3.99
C LEU A 41 8.85 9.55 -4.47
N ARG A 42 10.11 9.98 -4.34
CA ARG A 42 10.57 11.28 -4.86
C ARG A 42 10.35 11.38 -6.37
N MET A 43 10.58 10.29 -7.10
CA MET A 43 10.38 10.25 -8.56
C MET A 43 8.89 10.33 -8.92
N ALA A 44 8.06 9.48 -8.31
CA ALA A 44 6.63 9.44 -8.59
C ALA A 44 5.89 10.73 -8.19
N CYS A 45 6.33 11.38 -7.11
CA CYS A 45 5.75 12.61 -6.59
C CYS A 45 6.49 13.88 -7.05
N ALA A 46 7.40 13.77 -8.03
CA ALA A 46 8.29 14.87 -8.42
C ALA A 46 7.53 16.13 -8.85
N ASP A 47 6.43 15.96 -9.59
CA ASP A 47 5.62 17.09 -10.08
C ASP A 47 4.87 17.77 -8.94
N ALA A 48 4.26 16.97 -8.05
CA ALA A 48 3.58 17.49 -6.86
C ALA A 48 4.54 18.31 -5.99
N LEU A 49 5.72 17.77 -5.70
CA LEU A 49 6.75 18.41 -4.85
C LEU A 49 7.26 19.74 -5.42
N LYS A 50 7.07 20.01 -6.71
CA LYS A 50 7.47 21.25 -7.39
C LYS A 50 6.32 22.24 -7.54
N GLN A 51 5.10 21.88 -7.17
CA GLN A 51 3.95 22.77 -7.30
C GLN A 51 4.12 24.03 -6.42
N PRO A 52 3.93 25.25 -6.97
CA PRO A 52 4.06 26.47 -6.18
C PRO A 52 3.10 26.55 -4.99
N ASP A 53 1.91 25.94 -5.10
CA ASP A 53 0.87 25.90 -4.07
C ASP A 53 0.97 24.68 -3.15
N PHE A 54 2.02 23.84 -3.26
CA PHE A 54 2.16 22.60 -2.48
C PHE A 54 1.95 22.83 -0.97
N VAL A 55 2.59 23.85 -0.41
CA VAL A 55 2.53 24.14 1.03
C VAL A 55 1.12 24.57 1.44
N LEU A 56 0.47 25.43 0.65
CA LEU A 56 -0.91 25.88 0.93
C LEU A 56 -1.89 24.72 0.86
N ARG A 57 -1.75 23.87 -0.15
CA ARG A 57 -2.58 22.67 -0.31
C ARG A 57 -2.37 21.67 0.81
N LEU A 58 -1.12 21.46 1.23
CA LEU A 58 -0.82 20.59 2.37
C LEU A 58 -1.41 21.12 3.68
N GLN A 59 -1.39 22.43 3.90
CA GLN A 59 -2.05 23.06 5.05
C GLN A 59 -3.57 22.84 5.02
N GLU A 60 -4.19 22.99 3.84
CA GLU A 60 -5.61 22.74 3.66
C GLU A 60 -5.99 21.27 3.92
N ILE A 61 -5.20 20.31 3.41
CA ILE A 61 -5.38 18.89 3.72
C ILE A 61 -5.31 18.64 5.24
N LYS A 62 -4.34 19.25 5.93
CA LYS A 62 -4.20 19.12 7.39
C LYS A 62 -5.40 19.71 8.14
N ARG A 63 -5.93 20.85 7.68
CA ARG A 63 -7.14 21.47 8.23
C ARG A 63 -8.35 20.55 8.07
N ARG A 64 -8.56 19.98 6.89
CA ARG A 64 -9.67 19.04 6.65
C ARG A 64 -9.57 17.76 7.48
N PHE A 65 -8.35 17.25 7.73
CA PHE A 65 -8.17 16.13 8.65
C PHE A 65 -8.61 16.47 10.07
N TYR A 66 -8.32 17.69 10.53
CA TYR A 66 -8.78 18.17 11.84
C TYR A 66 -10.31 18.26 11.90
N GLU A 67 -10.94 18.68 10.80
CA GLU A 67 -12.41 18.80 10.67
C GLU A 67 -13.11 17.48 10.37
N ARG A 68 -12.35 16.41 10.10
CA ARG A 68 -12.85 15.10 9.66
C ARG A 68 -13.61 15.16 8.32
N ASP A 69 -13.27 16.13 7.47
CA ASP A 69 -13.75 16.25 6.09
C ASP A 69 -12.90 15.37 5.16
N PHE A 70 -13.13 14.05 5.21
CA PHE A 70 -12.38 13.09 4.40
C PHE A 70 -12.71 13.21 2.91
N ASP A 71 -13.98 13.42 2.56
CA ASP A 71 -14.41 13.59 1.17
C ASP A 71 -13.74 14.81 0.53
N GLY A 72 -13.66 15.91 1.26
CA GLY A 72 -12.96 17.09 0.81
C GLY A 72 -11.45 16.92 0.63
N ILE A 73 -10.84 15.91 1.26
CA ILE A 73 -9.44 15.55 1.04
C ILE A 73 -9.33 14.64 -0.18
N PHE A 74 -10.13 13.57 -0.23
CA PHE A 74 -9.88 12.44 -1.10
C PHE A 74 -10.71 12.44 -2.39
N LEU A 75 -11.83 13.16 -2.45
CA LEU A 75 -12.58 13.35 -3.70
C LEU A 75 -12.11 14.57 -4.50
N GLU A 76 -11.25 15.41 -3.91
CA GLU A 76 -10.57 16.50 -4.61
C GLU A 76 -9.26 16.00 -5.24
N SER A 77 -9.31 15.71 -6.54
CA SER A 77 -8.20 15.11 -7.30
C SER A 77 -6.86 15.85 -7.13
N ALA A 78 -6.90 17.18 -7.00
CA ALA A 78 -5.70 17.98 -6.90
C ALA A 78 -5.00 17.84 -5.53
N ASN A 79 -5.68 17.31 -4.50
CA ASN A 79 -5.08 16.99 -3.20
C ASN A 79 -4.28 15.68 -3.22
N LEU A 80 -4.64 14.73 -4.09
CA LEU A 80 -4.11 13.37 -4.05
C LEU A 80 -2.58 13.30 -4.21
N PRO A 81 -1.94 14.02 -5.15
CA PRO A 81 -0.48 13.99 -5.28
C PRO A 81 0.23 14.60 -4.06
N VAL A 82 -0.31 15.67 -3.47
CA VAL A 82 0.25 16.34 -2.28
C VAL A 82 0.11 15.46 -1.04
N TYR A 83 -1.07 14.85 -0.86
CA TYR A 83 -1.31 13.86 0.19
C TYR A 83 -0.32 12.70 0.08
N THR A 84 -0.15 12.15 -1.13
CA THR A 84 0.74 11.02 -1.41
C THR A 84 2.18 11.37 -1.02
N ALA A 85 2.69 12.52 -1.49
CA ALA A 85 4.04 12.97 -1.20
C ALA A 85 4.34 13.09 0.31
N GLN A 86 3.36 13.57 1.08
CA GLN A 86 3.49 13.75 2.53
C GLN A 86 3.37 12.45 3.33
N TYR A 87 2.35 11.62 3.05
CA TYR A 87 1.93 10.58 4.00
C TYR A 87 2.36 9.16 3.63
N VAL A 88 2.64 8.88 2.36
CA VAL A 88 3.10 7.56 1.90
C VAL A 88 4.50 7.19 2.42
N PRO A 89 5.52 8.08 2.44
CA PRO A 89 6.89 7.69 2.78
C PRO A 89 7.05 6.89 4.06
N ARG A 90 6.48 7.37 5.17
CA ARG A 90 6.58 6.68 6.47
C ARG A 90 5.92 5.30 6.44
N ARG A 91 4.74 5.18 5.81
CA ARG A 91 3.97 3.94 5.77
C ARG A 91 4.62 2.94 4.82
N ALA A 92 5.09 3.37 3.66
CA ALA A 92 5.82 2.51 2.73
C ALA A 92 7.08 1.89 3.36
N LEU A 93 7.85 2.69 4.12
CA LEU A 93 9.02 2.17 4.84
C LEU A 93 8.64 1.19 5.96
N CYS A 94 7.61 1.51 6.75
CA CYS A 94 7.09 0.62 7.78
C CYS A 94 6.57 -0.70 7.18
N TYR A 95 5.84 -0.62 6.07
CA TYR A 95 5.23 -1.78 5.45
C TYR A 95 6.30 -2.65 4.79
N TYR A 96 7.33 -2.06 4.18
CA TYR A 96 8.50 -2.80 3.73
C TYR A 96 9.12 -3.66 4.85
N GLU A 97 9.26 -3.11 6.06
CA GLU A 97 9.77 -3.87 7.22
C GLU A 97 8.83 -5.02 7.61
N VAL A 98 7.51 -4.76 7.65
CA VAL A 98 6.49 -5.79 7.90
C VAL A 98 6.59 -6.93 6.87
N PHE A 99 6.64 -6.59 5.58
CA PHE A 99 6.72 -7.58 4.50
C PHE A 99 8.08 -8.26 4.36
N THR A 100 9.12 -7.75 5.04
CA THR A 100 10.45 -8.40 5.13
C THR A 100 10.51 -9.43 6.26
N SER A 101 9.49 -9.55 7.12
CA SER A 101 9.47 -10.60 8.16
C SER A 101 9.54 -12.01 7.55
N PRO A 102 10.08 -13.01 8.26
CA PRO A 102 10.18 -14.38 7.75
C PRO A 102 8.84 -14.96 7.30
N GLU A 103 7.76 -14.69 8.02
CA GLU A 103 6.40 -15.16 7.73
C GLU A 103 5.88 -14.52 6.44
N MET A 104 6.05 -13.21 6.28
CA MET A 104 5.63 -12.51 5.07
C MET A 104 6.47 -12.88 3.86
N GLN A 105 7.78 -13.05 4.03
CA GLN A 105 8.63 -13.52 2.96
C GLN A 105 8.20 -14.91 2.49
N LYS A 106 7.88 -15.86 3.39
CA LYS A 106 7.34 -17.18 2.99
C LYS A 106 6.08 -17.05 2.11
N ILE A 107 5.17 -16.14 2.45
CA ILE A 107 3.98 -15.85 1.65
C ILE A 107 4.39 -15.26 0.28
N LEU A 108 5.29 -14.28 0.23
CA LEU A 108 5.73 -13.69 -1.04
C LEU A 108 6.42 -14.71 -1.97
N HIS A 109 7.22 -15.65 -1.45
CA HIS A 109 7.84 -16.73 -2.25
C HIS A 109 6.81 -17.70 -2.86
N SER A 110 5.56 -17.72 -2.37
CA SER A 110 4.51 -18.55 -2.97
C SER A 110 3.91 -17.94 -4.24
N HIS A 111 4.30 -16.71 -4.62
CA HIS A 111 3.71 -15.90 -5.69
C HIS A 111 2.21 -15.61 -5.45
N PRO A 112 1.86 -14.93 -4.34
CA PRO A 112 0.48 -14.79 -3.90
C PRO A 112 -0.31 -13.77 -4.73
N GLN A 113 -1.63 -13.95 -4.76
CA GLN A 113 -2.58 -12.87 -4.99
C GLN A 113 -2.86 -12.13 -3.68
N ILE A 114 -2.45 -10.86 -3.62
CA ILE A 114 -2.61 -9.98 -2.46
C ILE A 114 -3.73 -8.99 -2.74
N TYR A 115 -4.74 -8.96 -1.88
CA TYR A 115 -5.84 -8.00 -1.95
C TYR A 115 -5.74 -7.01 -0.78
N CYS A 116 -5.43 -5.76 -1.10
CA CYS A 116 -5.16 -4.69 -0.13
C CYS A 116 -6.40 -3.82 0.04
N LEU A 117 -7.04 -3.90 1.20
CA LEU A 117 -8.30 -3.23 1.50
C LEU A 117 -8.05 -1.86 2.13
N GLY A 118 -8.64 -0.81 1.54
CA GLY A 118 -8.36 0.57 1.96
C GLY A 118 -6.89 0.92 1.76
N ALA A 119 -6.33 0.50 0.62
CA ALA A 119 -4.91 0.61 0.31
C ALA A 119 -4.42 2.07 0.16
N GLY A 120 -5.36 2.99 -0.05
CA GLY A 120 -5.10 4.41 -0.26
C GLY A 120 -4.12 4.68 -1.38
N SER A 121 -3.24 5.65 -1.15
CA SER A 121 -2.30 6.18 -2.14
C SER A 121 -1.03 5.35 -2.38
N GLY A 122 -1.03 4.06 -2.04
CA GLY A 122 0.01 3.13 -2.49
C GLY A 122 1.17 2.86 -1.53
N SER A 123 0.98 3.04 -0.22
CA SER A 123 1.99 2.63 0.78
C SER A 123 2.25 1.12 0.74
N GLU A 124 1.20 0.31 0.61
CA GLU A 124 1.30 -1.15 0.46
C GLU A 124 1.94 -1.51 -0.86
N LEU A 125 1.51 -0.89 -1.97
CA LEU A 125 2.10 -1.09 -3.29
C LEU A 125 3.62 -0.93 -3.24
N VAL A 126 4.13 0.19 -2.73
CA VAL A 126 5.58 0.45 -2.66
C VAL A 126 6.30 -0.49 -1.69
N GLY A 127 5.74 -0.70 -0.49
CA GLY A 127 6.34 -1.53 0.55
C GLY A 127 6.44 -3.00 0.14
N ILE A 128 5.38 -3.55 -0.44
CA ILE A 128 5.32 -4.91 -0.97
C ILE A 128 6.32 -5.05 -2.12
N SER A 129 6.31 -4.15 -3.11
CA SER A 129 7.22 -4.24 -4.25
C SER A 129 8.70 -4.23 -3.85
N ALA A 130 9.06 -3.43 -2.84
CA ALA A 130 10.40 -3.45 -2.28
C ALA A 130 10.71 -4.80 -1.60
N ALA A 131 9.78 -5.34 -0.80
CA ALA A 131 9.96 -6.64 -0.14
C ALA A 131 10.04 -7.80 -1.15
N CYS A 132 9.31 -7.71 -2.27
CA CYS A 132 9.38 -8.64 -3.39
C CYS A 132 10.76 -8.66 -4.06
N CYS A 133 11.53 -7.56 -3.99
CA CYS A 133 12.90 -7.57 -4.49
C CYS A 133 13.74 -8.64 -3.80
N ASN A 134 13.52 -8.86 -2.50
CA ASN A 134 14.15 -9.95 -1.76
C ASN A 134 13.52 -11.31 -2.04
N ALA A 135 12.18 -11.42 -1.99
CA ALA A 135 11.48 -12.69 -2.17
C ALA A 135 11.67 -13.31 -3.57
N LEU A 136 11.92 -12.47 -4.58
CA LEU A 136 12.19 -12.88 -5.96
C LEU A 136 13.70 -13.05 -6.23
N SER A 137 14.53 -13.11 -5.18
CA SER A 137 15.97 -13.36 -5.30
C SER A 137 16.33 -14.82 -5.11
N GLY A 138 17.05 -15.42 -6.06
CA GLY A 138 17.66 -16.73 -5.85
C GLY A 138 18.11 -17.39 -7.15
N PRO A 139 19.02 -18.37 -7.09
CA PRO A 139 19.39 -19.20 -8.24
C PRO A 139 18.24 -20.12 -8.69
N ASP A 140 17.32 -20.47 -7.80
CA ASP A 140 16.08 -21.22 -8.08
C ASP A 140 14.95 -20.33 -8.61
N MET A 141 15.30 -19.20 -9.25
CA MET A 141 14.37 -18.40 -10.04
C MET A 141 13.98 -19.18 -11.32
N HIS A 142 13.41 -20.37 -11.14
CA HIS A 142 12.37 -20.77 -12.05
C HIS A 142 11.33 -19.69 -11.91
N ILE A 143 11.24 -18.82 -12.91
CA ILE A 143 10.10 -17.94 -13.10
C ILE A 143 8.89 -18.87 -12.99
N LYS A 144 8.24 -18.89 -11.81
CA LYS A 144 6.91 -19.46 -11.73
C LYS A 144 6.12 -18.70 -12.78
N ALA A 145 5.31 -19.41 -13.56
CA ALA A 145 4.61 -18.83 -14.70
C ALA A 145 3.78 -17.58 -14.34
N ASN A 146 3.47 -17.39 -13.06
CA ASN A 146 2.58 -16.35 -12.56
C ASN A 146 3.34 -15.29 -11.73
N PRO A 147 3.08 -13.99 -11.95
CA PRO A 147 3.61 -12.92 -11.13
C PRO A 147 2.96 -12.88 -9.73
N ILE A 148 3.57 -12.15 -8.80
CA ILE A 148 2.89 -11.70 -7.59
C ILE A 148 1.83 -10.68 -8.00
N ILE A 149 0.58 -10.83 -7.55
CA ILE A 149 -0.48 -9.86 -7.85
C ILE A 149 -0.69 -8.97 -6.62
N VAL A 150 -0.57 -7.67 -6.80
CA VAL A 150 -0.93 -6.67 -5.78
C VAL A 150 -2.15 -5.90 -6.27
N HIS A 151 -3.31 -6.27 -5.75
CA HIS A 151 -4.58 -5.61 -6.04
C HIS A 151 -4.89 -4.62 -4.91
N SER A 152 -4.75 -3.33 -5.19
CA SER A 152 -5.12 -2.24 -4.29
C SER A 152 -6.60 -1.91 -4.44
N GLN A 153 -7.35 -1.81 -3.35
CA GLN A 153 -8.74 -1.37 -3.36
C GLN A 153 -8.91 -0.18 -2.41
N ASP A 154 -9.66 0.82 -2.86
CA ASP A 154 -10.02 1.98 -2.05
C ASP A 154 -11.34 2.60 -2.52
N TYR A 155 -11.95 3.49 -1.75
CA TYR A 155 -13.17 4.19 -2.17
C TYR A 155 -12.88 5.42 -3.05
N THR A 156 -11.63 5.91 -2.98
CA THR A 156 -11.14 7.02 -3.79
C THR A 156 -10.41 6.50 -5.03
N ASN A 157 -10.55 7.18 -6.16
CA ASN A 157 -9.79 6.82 -7.36
C ASN A 157 -8.31 7.21 -7.23
N TRP A 158 -7.47 6.25 -6.86
CA TRP A 158 -6.01 6.42 -6.75
C TRP A 158 -5.24 5.99 -8.01
N GLU A 159 -5.92 5.50 -9.06
CA GLU A 159 -5.28 4.91 -10.25
C GLU A 159 -4.15 5.79 -10.83
N PRO A 160 -4.31 7.12 -11.04
CA PRO A 160 -3.22 7.95 -11.57
C PRO A 160 -1.99 8.02 -10.65
N ILE A 161 -2.21 7.96 -9.32
CA ILE A 161 -1.13 7.96 -8.33
C ILE A 161 -0.43 6.60 -8.32
N LEU A 162 -1.19 5.51 -8.30
CA LEU A 162 -0.66 4.15 -8.28
C LEU A 162 0.10 3.84 -9.57
N ASP A 163 -0.34 4.34 -10.72
CA ASP A 163 0.36 4.21 -12.00
C ASP A 163 1.70 4.95 -12.01
N SER A 164 1.75 6.16 -11.43
CA SER A 164 2.99 6.91 -11.28
C SER A 164 3.99 6.17 -10.36
N LEU A 165 3.51 5.62 -9.24
CA LEU A 165 4.31 4.80 -8.33
C LEU A 165 4.81 3.52 -9.00
N ALA A 166 3.92 2.80 -9.68
CA ALA A 166 4.27 1.59 -10.42
C ALA A 166 5.33 1.89 -11.49
N SER A 167 5.19 2.98 -12.24
CA SER A 167 6.16 3.41 -13.25
C SER A 167 7.53 3.72 -12.63
N ALA A 168 7.56 4.45 -11.52
CA ALA A 168 8.80 4.73 -10.78
C ALA A 168 9.46 3.47 -10.23
N ILE A 169 8.68 2.52 -9.71
CA ILE A 169 9.15 1.21 -9.23
C ILE A 169 9.80 0.42 -10.38
N ARG A 170 9.11 0.31 -11.51
CA ARG A 170 9.62 -0.40 -12.69
C ARG A 170 10.91 0.22 -13.17
N TYR A 171 10.99 1.55 -13.20
CA TYR A 171 12.20 2.25 -13.62
C TYR A 171 13.36 2.05 -12.62
N LYS A 172 13.12 2.20 -11.31
CA LYS A 172 14.18 2.17 -10.29
C LYS A 172 14.69 0.77 -9.97
N TRP A 173 13.79 -0.22 -9.92
CA TRP A 173 14.11 -1.57 -9.49
C TRP A 173 14.07 -2.58 -10.62
N ASN A 174 13.71 -2.15 -11.83
CA ASN A 174 13.64 -2.99 -13.02
C ASN A 174 12.72 -4.21 -12.83
N LEU A 175 11.62 -4.00 -12.11
CA LEU A 175 10.53 -4.98 -12.00
C LEU A 175 9.66 -4.93 -13.27
N SER A 176 9.31 -6.09 -13.81
CA SER A 176 8.39 -6.23 -14.96
C SER A 176 7.06 -6.85 -14.53
N ASN A 177 6.09 -6.91 -15.45
CA ASN A 177 4.81 -7.61 -15.23
C ASN A 177 4.97 -9.12 -15.01
N GLU A 178 6.10 -9.71 -15.40
CA GLU A 178 6.40 -11.12 -15.13
C GLU A 178 6.76 -11.36 -13.66
N HIS A 179 7.22 -10.32 -12.97
CA HIS A 179 7.59 -10.37 -11.56
C HIS A 179 6.41 -9.99 -10.67
N ILE A 180 5.77 -8.87 -11.00
CA ILE A 180 4.71 -8.27 -10.20
C ILE A 180 3.69 -7.55 -11.10
N GLU A 181 2.42 -7.87 -10.88
CA GLU A 181 1.27 -7.25 -11.53
C GLU A 181 0.53 -6.37 -10.52
N TYR A 182 0.21 -5.14 -10.92
CA TYR A 182 -0.56 -4.20 -10.11
C TYR A 182 -1.97 -4.09 -10.65
N LYS A 183 -2.96 -4.18 -9.77
CA LYS A 183 -4.39 -3.99 -10.08
C LYS A 183 -4.98 -2.97 -9.13
N PHE A 184 -6.03 -2.28 -9.59
CA PHE A 184 -6.76 -1.34 -8.77
C PHE A 184 -8.28 -1.53 -8.97
N SER A 185 -9.05 -1.43 -7.89
CA SER A 185 -10.51 -1.33 -7.97
C SER A 185 -11.04 -0.29 -6.98
N ILE A 186 -12.12 0.38 -7.41
CA ILE A 186 -12.86 1.31 -6.56
C ILE A 186 -13.97 0.54 -5.84
N GLY A 187 -14.04 0.67 -4.52
CA GLY A 187 -15.09 0.05 -3.72
C GLY A 187 -15.18 0.68 -2.33
N ASP A 188 -16.34 0.57 -1.70
CA ASP A 188 -16.55 1.06 -0.35
C ASP A 188 -16.62 -0.12 0.63
N LEU A 189 -15.74 -0.13 1.63
CA LEU A 189 -15.69 -1.17 2.64
C LEU A 189 -16.84 -1.10 3.65
N LEU A 190 -17.59 0.01 3.69
CA LEU A 190 -18.85 0.11 4.42
C LEU A 190 -20.03 -0.42 3.59
N HIS A 191 -19.90 -0.51 2.26
CA HIS A 191 -20.93 -1.01 1.35
C HIS A 191 -20.37 -2.13 0.47
N ILE A 192 -20.12 -3.29 1.10
CA ILE A 192 -19.48 -4.46 0.48
C ILE A 192 -20.25 -4.92 -0.77
N SER A 193 -19.55 -4.91 -1.91
CA SER A 193 -20.04 -5.41 -3.19
C SER A 193 -19.64 -6.87 -3.42
N SER A 194 -20.29 -7.52 -4.39
CA SER A 194 -19.91 -8.88 -4.82
C SER A 194 -18.49 -8.96 -5.39
N ASP A 195 -17.96 -7.86 -5.97
CA ASP A 195 -16.56 -7.82 -6.40
C ASP A 195 -15.62 -7.94 -5.21
N ILE A 196 -15.82 -7.18 -4.13
CA ILE A 196 -15.01 -7.28 -2.90
C ILE A 196 -15.06 -8.71 -2.34
N GLU A 197 -16.23 -9.33 -2.29
CA GLU A 197 -16.39 -10.74 -1.86
C GLU A 197 -15.57 -11.70 -2.74
N GLN A 198 -15.60 -11.51 -4.06
CA GLN A 198 -14.86 -12.33 -5.03
C GLN A 198 -13.35 -12.13 -4.91
N GLN A 199 -12.87 -10.89 -4.73
CA GLN A 199 -11.46 -10.60 -4.54
C GLN A 199 -10.93 -11.22 -3.24
N ILE A 200 -11.69 -11.13 -2.14
CA ILE A 200 -11.35 -11.80 -0.87
C ILE A 200 -11.27 -13.33 -1.06
N SER A 201 -12.22 -13.91 -1.81
CA SER A 201 -12.28 -15.36 -2.03
C SER A 201 -11.12 -15.90 -2.87
N SER A 202 -10.55 -15.07 -3.75
CA SER A 202 -9.44 -15.45 -4.64
C SER A 202 -8.06 -15.16 -4.04
N ALA A 203 -7.95 -14.25 -3.07
CA ALA A 203 -6.68 -13.85 -2.48
C ALA A 203 -6.01 -14.98 -1.67
N ASP A 204 -4.68 -15.05 -1.73
CA ASP A 204 -3.84 -15.83 -0.81
C ASP A 204 -3.53 -15.03 0.47
N LEU A 205 -3.50 -13.70 0.34
CA LEU A 205 -3.29 -12.76 1.43
C LEU A 205 -4.27 -11.59 1.26
N VAL A 206 -5.08 -11.34 2.28
CA VAL A 206 -5.87 -10.12 2.40
C VAL A 206 -5.22 -9.23 3.45
N THR A 207 -5.05 -7.95 3.15
CA THR A 207 -4.48 -6.98 4.08
C THR A 207 -5.51 -5.90 4.42
N ALA A 208 -5.45 -5.40 5.65
CA ALA A 208 -6.16 -4.21 6.09
C ALA A 208 -5.22 -3.40 7.00
N MET A 209 -4.63 -2.35 6.45
CA MET A 209 -3.54 -1.61 7.10
C MET A 209 -3.93 -0.15 7.35
N PHE A 210 -4.19 0.20 8.61
CA PHE A 210 -4.62 1.54 9.07
C PHE A 210 -6.00 1.99 8.56
N VAL A 211 -6.90 1.04 8.32
CA VAL A 211 -8.28 1.31 7.83
C VAL A 211 -9.35 1.13 8.91
N PHE A 212 -9.10 0.31 9.93
CA PHE A 212 -10.13 -0.14 10.87
C PHE A 212 -10.69 0.98 11.75
N ASN A 213 -9.88 1.93 12.20
CA ASN A 213 -10.39 3.09 12.96
C ASN A 213 -11.47 3.88 12.18
N GLU A 214 -11.30 4.04 10.87
CA GLU A 214 -12.23 4.80 10.03
C GLU A 214 -13.53 4.03 9.83
N LEU A 215 -13.44 2.72 9.53
CA LEU A 215 -14.62 1.88 9.33
C LEU A 215 -15.51 1.83 10.57
N PHE A 216 -14.92 1.68 11.76
CA PHE A 216 -15.67 1.54 13.01
C PHE A 216 -16.36 2.82 13.49
N ALA A 217 -16.25 3.92 12.75
CA ALA A 217 -17.16 5.05 12.88
C ALA A 217 -18.62 4.63 12.55
N ASP A 218 -18.80 3.75 11.56
CA ASP A 218 -20.05 3.05 11.28
C ASP A 218 -19.95 1.58 11.69
N LYS A 219 -20.32 1.30 12.94
CA LYS A 219 -20.17 -0.03 13.53
C LYS A 219 -20.97 -1.11 12.80
N ALA A 220 -22.15 -0.78 12.27
CA ALA A 220 -23.01 -1.78 11.66
C ALA A 220 -22.36 -2.32 10.38
N ASN A 221 -21.93 -1.39 9.52
CA ASN A 221 -21.27 -1.70 8.26
C ASN A 221 -19.85 -2.25 8.46
N ALA A 222 -19.08 -1.74 9.42
CA ALA A 222 -17.79 -2.33 9.79
C ALA A 222 -17.93 -3.79 10.26
N MET A 223 -18.97 -4.11 11.03
CA MET A 223 -19.23 -5.50 11.42
C MET A 223 -19.65 -6.37 10.23
N ASN A 224 -20.31 -5.81 9.21
CA ASN A 224 -20.61 -6.52 7.97
C ASN A 224 -19.30 -6.86 7.23
N PHE A 225 -18.40 -5.89 7.07
CA PHE A 225 -17.08 -6.12 6.50
C PHE A 225 -16.30 -7.24 7.21
N VAL A 226 -16.30 -7.23 8.54
CA VAL A 226 -15.64 -8.29 9.33
C VAL A 226 -16.27 -9.66 9.07
N LYS A 227 -17.60 -9.75 8.98
CA LYS A 227 -18.30 -10.99 8.62
C LYS A 227 -17.93 -11.44 7.20
N THR A 228 -17.76 -10.51 6.26
CA THR A 228 -17.30 -10.81 4.90
C THR A 228 -15.93 -11.48 4.91
N ILE A 229 -14.96 -10.95 5.64
CA ILE A 229 -13.62 -11.56 5.77
C ILE A 229 -13.73 -12.99 6.33
N VAL A 230 -14.50 -13.19 7.39
CA VAL A 230 -14.71 -14.51 8.00
C VAL A 230 -15.35 -15.52 7.03
N LYS A 231 -16.33 -15.05 6.24
CA LYS A 231 -17.12 -15.88 5.34
C LYS A 231 -16.37 -16.25 4.06
N PHE A 232 -15.68 -15.29 3.44
CA PHE A 232 -15.16 -15.43 2.09
C PHE A 232 -13.66 -15.74 2.03
N LEU A 233 -12.88 -15.42 3.06
CA LEU A 233 -11.46 -15.78 3.06
C LEU A 233 -11.33 -17.31 3.13
N ARG A 234 -10.67 -17.88 2.12
CA ARG A 234 -10.54 -19.33 1.95
C ARG A 234 -9.62 -19.97 3.01
N PRO A 235 -9.88 -21.23 3.42
CA PRO A 235 -8.96 -21.98 4.27
C PRO A 235 -7.53 -21.99 3.71
N GLY A 236 -6.55 -21.82 4.60
CA GLY A 236 -5.13 -21.71 4.26
C GLY A 236 -4.65 -20.32 3.83
N ALA A 237 -5.55 -19.42 3.40
CA ALA A 237 -5.19 -18.03 3.10
C ALA A 237 -4.93 -17.22 4.38
N HIS A 238 -4.31 -16.06 4.21
CA HIS A 238 -3.86 -15.20 5.31
C HIS A 238 -4.62 -13.89 5.39
N PHE A 239 -4.82 -13.39 6.61
CA PHE A 239 -5.33 -12.05 6.87
C PHE A 239 -4.31 -11.26 7.70
N LEU A 240 -3.78 -10.18 7.12
CA LEU A 240 -2.86 -9.24 7.79
C LEU A 240 -3.63 -8.01 8.23
N LEU A 241 -3.74 -7.83 9.54
CA LEU A 241 -4.31 -6.64 10.16
C LEU A 241 -3.21 -5.84 10.85
N VAL A 242 -3.02 -4.60 10.41
CA VAL A 242 -2.07 -3.65 11.00
C VAL A 242 -2.79 -2.34 11.25
N ASP A 243 -2.71 -1.79 12.45
CA ASP A 243 -3.30 -0.49 12.75
C ASP A 243 -2.59 0.15 13.95
N SER A 244 -2.95 1.38 14.30
CA SER A 244 -2.36 2.13 15.39
C SER A 244 -2.42 1.37 16.72
N ALA A 245 -1.28 1.25 17.41
CA ALA A 245 -1.22 0.66 18.76
C ALA A 245 -1.78 1.59 19.86
N GLY A 246 -2.44 2.69 19.48
CA GLY A 246 -2.96 3.73 20.37
C GLY A 246 -4.48 3.71 20.53
N SER A 247 -5.01 4.74 21.19
CA SER A 247 -6.46 4.94 21.40
C SER A 247 -7.25 5.07 20.10
N PHE A 248 -6.58 5.36 18.98
CA PHE A 248 -7.20 5.47 17.66
C PHE A 248 -7.80 4.15 17.18
N SER A 249 -7.27 2.98 17.53
CA SER A 249 -7.83 1.71 17.05
C SER A 249 -8.78 1.05 18.05
N ARG A 250 -9.42 1.86 18.90
CA ARG A 250 -10.39 1.40 19.91
C ARG A 250 -11.81 1.45 19.38
N ILE A 251 -12.49 0.32 19.42
CA ILE A 251 -13.91 0.16 19.14
C ILE A 251 -14.69 0.20 20.44
N LYS A 252 -15.74 1.03 20.51
CA LYS A 252 -16.64 1.08 21.66
C LYS A 252 -17.74 0.02 21.54
N VAL A 253 -17.75 -0.97 22.44
CA VAL A 253 -18.80 -1.99 22.56
C VAL A 253 -19.49 -1.83 23.92
N GLY A 254 -20.76 -1.42 23.91
CA GLY A 254 -21.45 -0.94 25.11
C GLY A 254 -20.70 0.25 25.74
N ASN A 255 -20.29 0.11 27.00
CA ASN A 255 -19.52 1.11 27.74
C ASN A 255 -18.01 0.84 27.79
N LYS A 256 -17.52 -0.20 27.08
CA LYS A 256 -16.10 -0.59 27.09
C LYS A 256 -15.46 -0.35 25.73
N ASN A 257 -14.16 -0.08 25.74
CA ASN A 257 -13.35 0.12 24.54
C ASN A 257 -12.43 -1.10 24.35
N TYR A 258 -12.43 -1.67 23.14
CA TYR A 258 -11.64 -2.83 22.77
C TYR A 258 -10.79 -2.50 21.55
N MET A 259 -9.61 -3.09 21.44
CA MET A 259 -8.81 -2.95 20.22
C MET A 259 -9.44 -3.78 19.10
N SER A 260 -9.38 -3.29 17.85
CA SER A 260 -9.98 -3.97 16.69
C SER A 260 -9.52 -5.42 16.52
N TYR A 261 -8.26 -5.72 16.79
CA TYR A 261 -7.74 -7.09 16.74
C TYR A 261 -8.42 -8.05 17.74
N MET A 262 -8.96 -7.56 18.85
CA MET A 262 -9.57 -8.43 19.88
C MET A 262 -10.77 -9.19 19.34
N PHE A 263 -11.46 -8.63 18.34
CA PHE A 263 -12.54 -9.33 17.67
C PHE A 263 -12.00 -10.56 16.92
N PHE A 264 -10.97 -10.38 16.10
CA PHE A 264 -10.36 -11.48 15.34
C PHE A 264 -9.67 -12.51 16.25
N ASP A 265 -8.98 -12.05 17.30
CA ASP A 265 -8.35 -12.92 18.31
C ASP A 265 -9.40 -13.83 19.01
N SER A 266 -10.65 -13.38 19.12
CA SER A 266 -11.74 -14.18 19.71
C SER A 266 -12.26 -15.28 18.80
N LEU A 267 -12.06 -15.18 17.47
CA LEU A 267 -12.55 -16.12 16.47
C LEU A 267 -11.60 -17.32 16.28
N THR A 268 -11.22 -17.96 17.38
CA THR A 268 -10.23 -19.06 17.40
C THR A 268 -10.66 -20.30 16.59
N GLN A 269 -11.95 -20.48 16.32
CA GLN A 269 -12.48 -21.51 15.45
C GLN A 269 -12.31 -21.22 13.96
N VAL A 270 -12.10 -19.94 13.60
CA VAL A 270 -11.97 -19.45 12.21
C VAL A 270 -10.51 -19.18 11.87
N PHE A 271 -9.77 -18.57 12.80
CA PHE A 271 -8.42 -18.06 12.60
C PHE A 271 -7.40 -18.72 13.53
N GLU A 272 -6.22 -18.94 12.98
CA GLU A 272 -5.01 -19.30 13.70
C GLU A 272 -4.05 -18.10 13.69
N PRO A 273 -3.66 -17.54 14.85
CA PRO A 273 -2.70 -16.45 14.89
C PRO A 273 -1.29 -16.96 14.58
N ILE A 274 -0.65 -16.36 13.57
CA ILE A 274 0.74 -16.61 13.16
C ILE A 274 1.68 -15.55 13.76
N VAL A 275 1.26 -14.29 13.75
CA VAL A 275 1.98 -13.16 14.38
C VAL A 275 0.99 -12.38 15.22
N SER A 276 1.35 -12.09 16.48
CA SER A 276 0.51 -11.35 17.42
C SER A 276 1.33 -10.40 18.28
N ASP A 277 1.58 -9.18 17.77
CA ASP A 277 2.21 -8.13 18.56
C ASP A 277 1.24 -6.97 18.78
N ASN A 278 1.00 -6.64 20.04
CA ASN A 278 0.12 -5.53 20.43
C ASN A 278 0.76 -4.16 20.18
N PHE A 279 2.07 -4.13 19.99
CA PHE A 279 2.85 -2.91 19.96
C PHE A 279 4.21 -3.13 19.29
N ARG A 280 4.46 -2.39 18.22
CA ARG A 280 5.76 -2.24 17.56
C ARG A 280 6.03 -0.77 17.27
N TRP A 281 7.30 -0.38 17.31
CA TRP A 281 7.77 0.91 16.83
C TRP A 281 8.44 0.71 15.47
N PHE A 282 7.98 1.43 14.46
CA PHE A 282 8.76 1.67 13.26
C PHE A 282 9.60 2.94 13.45
N ARG A 283 10.90 2.83 13.19
CA ARG A 283 11.84 3.95 13.19
C ARG A 283 12.64 3.94 11.89
N HIS A 284 12.57 5.03 11.14
CA HIS A 284 13.38 5.15 9.94
C HIS A 284 14.85 5.39 10.30
N ALA A 285 15.76 5.01 9.41
CA ALA A 285 17.20 5.24 9.58
C ALA A 285 17.52 6.75 9.61
N ALA A 286 18.63 7.09 10.27
CA ALA A 286 19.16 8.45 10.23
C ALA A 286 19.79 8.77 8.86
N GLY A 287 19.79 10.04 8.47
CA GLY A 287 20.44 10.49 7.23
C GLY A 287 19.71 10.13 5.94
N LEU A 288 18.41 9.79 6.02
CA LEU A 288 17.57 9.65 4.84
C LEU A 288 17.30 11.02 4.22
N ASP A 289 17.42 11.09 2.89
CA ASP A 289 17.08 12.26 2.11
C ASP A 289 15.68 12.11 1.52
N TYR A 290 14.79 13.03 1.87
CA TYR A 290 13.46 13.24 1.31
C TYR A 290 13.03 14.69 1.62
N PRO A 291 12.34 15.40 0.71
CA PRO A 291 12.04 16.83 0.88
C PRO A 291 11.05 17.17 2.00
N LEU A 292 10.37 16.17 2.58
CA LEU A 292 9.38 16.33 3.64
C LEU A 292 9.78 15.51 4.86
N SER A 293 9.33 15.92 6.04
CA SER A 293 9.60 15.20 7.28
C SER A 293 8.98 13.80 7.27
N ILE A 294 9.77 12.80 7.60
CA ILE A 294 9.30 11.43 7.81
C ILE A 294 9.15 11.21 9.31
N GLU A 295 8.00 10.70 9.73
CA GLU A 295 7.69 10.49 11.14
C GLU A 295 7.82 9.02 11.53
N ASN A 296 8.22 8.77 12.77
CA ASN A 296 8.15 7.43 13.37
C ASN A 296 6.68 7.07 13.67
N MET A 297 6.37 5.79 13.67
CA MET A 297 5.01 5.32 13.91
C MET A 297 4.96 4.11 14.84
N ARG A 298 3.81 3.95 15.48
CA ARG A 298 3.48 2.80 16.33
C ARG A 298 2.32 2.05 15.75
N TYR A 299 2.40 0.74 15.78
CA TYR A 299 1.35 -0.13 15.25
C TYR A 299 1.26 -1.42 16.06
N PHE A 300 0.09 -2.04 16.06
CA PHE A 300 -0.03 -3.45 16.37
C PHE A 300 -0.02 -4.23 15.05
N ILE A 301 0.34 -5.49 15.10
CA ILE A 301 0.27 -6.40 13.96
C ILE A 301 -0.39 -7.70 14.37
N ARG A 302 -1.23 -8.19 13.46
CA ARG A 302 -1.79 -9.52 13.47
C ARG A 302 -1.68 -10.13 12.09
N LEU A 303 -1.04 -11.28 12.01
CA LEU A 303 -1.13 -12.15 10.85
C LEU A 303 -1.89 -13.39 11.27
N TYR A 304 -3.04 -13.63 10.64
CA TYR A 304 -3.83 -14.83 10.86
C TYR A 304 -3.74 -15.73 9.64
N ARG A 305 -3.79 -17.04 9.86
CA ARG A 305 -4.12 -18.04 8.85
C ARG A 305 -5.56 -18.49 9.04
N ARG A 306 -6.33 -18.55 7.95
CA ARG A 306 -7.69 -19.09 7.96
C ARG A 306 -7.63 -20.62 8.12
N LYS A 307 -8.32 -21.16 9.14
CA LYS A 307 -8.45 -22.60 9.38
C LYS A 307 -9.31 -23.32 8.35
#